data_AF-A0A7H8QGE4-F1
#
_entry.id   AF-A0A7H8QGE4-F1
#
_cell.length_a   1.000
_cell.length_b   1.000
_cell.length_c   1.000
_cell.angle_alpha   90.00
_cell.angle_beta   90.00
_cell.angle_gamma   90.00
#
_symmetry.space_group_name_H-M   'P 1'
#
loop_
_entity.id
_entity.type
_entity.pdbx_description
1 polymer ?
#
loop_
_entity_poly.entity_id
_entity_poly.type
_entity_poly.pdbx_seq_one_letter_code
_entity_poly.pdbx_strand_id
1 'polypeptide(L)'
;MSSSATPIGNHADSHNPATSATGSLDTGLPTVAGGAPARLYMNEKIVPYLLEGMKNVARDQPPNPLKVLGEFLIQKSNELEQGQNSAQ
;
A
#
# COMPACT_ATOMS: atom_id res chain seq x y z
N MET A 1 -4.89 49.44 -40.96
CA MET A 1 -4.92 48.15 -41.66
C MET A 1 -3.53 47.54 -41.53
N SER A 2 -3.40 46.42 -40.82
CA SER A 2 -2.38 45.37 -40.97
C SER A 2 -2.48 44.40 -39.81
N SER A 3 -2.87 43.18 -40.14
CA SER A 3 -2.98 42.01 -39.27
C SER A 3 -1.62 41.30 -39.19
N SER A 4 -1.23 40.79 -38.03
CA SER A 4 -0.23 39.71 -37.97
C SER A 4 -0.29 38.99 -36.63
N ALA A 5 -0.66 37.71 -36.71
CA ALA A 5 -0.75 36.76 -35.61
C ALA A 5 0.63 36.46 -35.01
N THR A 6 0.66 36.23 -33.71
CA THR A 6 1.85 35.77 -32.96
C THR A 6 2.11 34.29 -33.25
N PRO A 7 3.33 33.89 -33.66
CA PRO A 7 3.70 32.49 -33.73
C PRO A 7 4.13 32.01 -32.34
N ILE A 8 3.60 30.87 -31.90
CA ILE A 8 4.11 30.12 -30.74
C ILE A 8 5.23 29.22 -31.28
N GLY A 9 6.47 29.45 -30.81
CA GLY A 9 7.63 28.62 -31.11
C GLY A 9 8.37 28.26 -29.82
N ASN A 10 8.30 26.98 -29.45
CA ASN A 10 9.06 26.34 -28.37
C ASN A 10 10.57 26.28 -28.69
N HIS A 11 11.43 26.44 -27.69
CA HIS A 11 12.73 25.75 -27.53
C HIS A 11 13.22 26.04 -26.08
N ALA A 12 13.26 25.05 -25.19
CA ALA A 12 14.42 24.19 -24.86
C ALA A 12 15.58 24.99 -24.24
N ASP A 13 16.24 24.63 -23.13
CA ASP A 13 16.15 23.57 -22.13
C ASP A 13 17.27 23.93 -21.12
N SER A 14 16.96 24.47 -19.93
CA SER A 14 17.95 24.50 -18.84
C SER A 14 17.88 23.18 -18.08
N HIS A 15 18.86 22.33 -18.39
CA HIS A 15 19.04 20.98 -17.92
C HIS A 15 19.15 20.88 -16.39
N ASN A 16 18.30 20.05 -15.79
CA ASN A 16 18.51 19.48 -14.46
C ASN A 16 18.66 17.95 -14.63
N PRO A 17 19.82 17.33 -14.36
CA PRO A 17 19.97 15.89 -14.51
C PRO A 17 19.58 15.20 -13.20
N ALA A 18 18.30 14.91 -13.05
CA ALA A 18 17.83 13.89 -12.11
C ALA A 18 17.38 12.66 -12.91
N THR A 19 18.40 11.88 -13.22
CA THR A 19 18.44 10.50 -13.66
C THR A 19 17.25 9.65 -13.19
N SER A 20 16.59 9.05 -14.19
CA SER A 20 15.86 7.78 -14.15
C SER A 20 14.48 7.73 -13.48
N ALA A 21 13.48 8.21 -14.22
CA ALA A 21 12.13 7.64 -14.21
C ALA A 21 11.62 7.51 -15.64
N THR A 22 12.06 6.48 -16.35
CA THR A 22 11.53 6.13 -17.69
C THR A 22 10.67 4.88 -17.61
N GLY A 23 9.38 5.09 -17.88
CA GLY A 23 8.37 4.09 -18.27
C GLY A 23 7.19 4.07 -17.30
N SER A 24 5.95 4.41 -17.64
CA SER A 24 5.33 4.88 -18.89
C SER A 24 4.01 5.55 -18.48
N LEU A 25 3.59 6.57 -19.23
CA LEU A 25 2.32 7.28 -19.04
C LEU A 25 1.15 6.45 -19.61
N ASP A 26 -0.06 6.75 -19.11
CA ASP A 26 -1.38 6.67 -19.78
C ASP A 26 -2.43 5.65 -19.27
N THR A 27 -3.66 6.18 -19.19
CA THR A 27 -4.99 5.60 -18.92
C THR A 27 -5.40 5.36 -17.46
N GLY A 28 -6.38 6.16 -17.01
CA GLY A 28 -6.98 6.11 -15.68
C GLY A 28 -7.73 4.81 -15.37
N LEU A 29 -7.08 3.92 -14.63
CA LEU A 29 -7.67 2.96 -13.68
C LEU A 29 -6.70 2.89 -12.48
N PRO A 30 -7.17 2.59 -11.25
CA PRO A 30 -6.27 2.41 -10.11
C PRO A 30 -5.31 1.28 -10.47
N THR A 31 -4.03 1.61 -10.62
CA THR A 31 -2.97 0.64 -10.90
C THR A 31 -3.15 -0.54 -9.96
N VAL A 32 -3.53 -1.68 -10.54
CA VAL A 32 -3.74 -2.94 -9.84
C VAL A 32 -2.55 -3.14 -8.93
N ALA A 33 -2.84 -3.16 -7.63
CA ALA A 33 -1.90 -3.20 -6.52
C ALA A 33 -1.14 -4.55 -6.43
N GLY A 34 -0.55 -5.00 -7.54
CA GLY A 34 0.18 -6.27 -7.68
C GLY A 34 1.71 -6.08 -7.78
N GLY A 35 2.27 -5.11 -7.05
CA GLY A 35 3.61 -4.59 -7.33
C GLY A 35 4.78 -5.05 -6.47
N ALA A 36 4.59 -5.80 -5.38
CA ALA A 36 5.73 -6.26 -4.58
C ALA A 36 5.45 -7.61 -3.90
N PRO A 37 6.37 -8.61 -4.00
CA PRO A 37 6.23 -9.89 -3.30
C PRO A 37 6.02 -9.71 -1.79
N ALA A 38 6.58 -8.64 -1.22
CA ALA A 38 6.35 -8.25 0.17
C ALA A 38 4.86 -7.99 0.47
N ARG A 39 4.14 -7.24 -0.39
CA ARG A 39 2.73 -6.92 -0.16
C ARG A 39 1.84 -8.14 -0.26
N LEU A 40 2.15 -9.06 -1.18
CA LEU A 40 1.41 -10.32 -1.32
C LEU A 40 1.57 -11.18 -0.06
N TYR A 41 2.81 -11.36 0.39
CA TYR A 41 3.11 -12.05 1.64
C TYR A 41 2.39 -11.41 2.83
N MET A 42 2.40 -10.08 2.92
CA MET A 42 1.72 -9.37 4.00
C MET A 42 0.21 -9.59 3.95
N ASN A 43 -0.39 -9.43 2.77
CA ASN A 43 -1.83 -9.60 2.56
C ASN A 43 -2.30 -11.04 2.88
N GLU A 44 -1.49 -12.04 2.60
CA GLU A 44 -1.83 -13.45 2.86
C GLU A 44 -1.58 -13.87 4.31
N LYS A 45 -0.52 -13.37 4.95
CA LYS A 45 -0.05 -13.88 6.24
C LYS A 45 -0.46 -13.03 7.43
N ILE A 46 -0.44 -11.70 7.33
CA ILE A 46 -0.58 -10.82 8.51
C ILE A 46 -1.77 -9.87 8.44
N VAL A 47 -2.09 -9.32 7.27
CA VAL A 47 -3.15 -8.32 7.09
C VAL A 47 -4.53 -8.79 7.55
N PRO A 48 -5.01 -10.03 7.26
CA PRO A 48 -6.33 -10.47 7.74
C PRO A 48 -6.43 -10.43 9.27
N TYR A 49 -5.39 -10.87 9.98
CA TYR A 49 -5.36 -10.89 11.44
C TYR A 49 -5.19 -9.49 12.04
N LEU A 50 -4.39 -8.63 11.39
CA LEU A 50 -4.26 -7.24 11.79
C LEU A 50 -5.61 -6.52 11.70
N LEU A 51 -6.37 -6.70 10.62
CA LEU A 51 -7.69 -6.10 10.45
C LEU A 51 -8.68 -6.61 11.50
N GLU A 52 -8.65 -7.91 11.81
CA GLU A 52 -9.50 -8.51 12.85
C GLU A 52 -9.20 -7.93 14.24
N GLY A 53 -7.93 -7.85 14.61
CA GLY A 53 -7.51 -7.26 15.89
C GLY A 53 -7.81 -5.76 15.98
N MET A 54 -7.57 -5.02 14.89
CA MET A 54 -7.89 -3.59 14.82
C MET A 54 -9.38 -3.32 14.95
N LYS A 55 -10.26 -4.20 14.43
CA LYS A 55 -11.70 -4.10 14.62
C LYS A 55 -12.09 -4.19 16.10
N ASN A 56 -11.48 -5.11 16.84
CA ASN A 56 -11.74 -5.27 18.29
C ASN A 56 -11.27 -4.04 19.07
N VAL A 57 -10.08 -3.54 18.77
CA VAL A 57 -9.54 -2.31 19.39
C VAL A 57 -10.41 -1.09 19.07
N ALA A 58 -10.88 -0.97 17.83
CA ALA A 58 -11.76 0.14 17.42
C ALA A 58 -13.12 0.10 18.13
N ARG A 59 -13.64 -1.10 18.43
CA ARG A 59 -14.91 -1.29 19.15
C ARG A 59 -14.77 -1.00 20.64
N ASP A 60 -13.79 -1.59 21.30
CA ASP A 60 -13.68 -1.58 22.76
C ASP A 60 -12.87 -0.38 23.30
N GLN A 61 -12.15 0.33 22.42
CA GLN A 61 -11.31 1.49 22.73
C GLN A 61 -10.56 1.37 24.06
N PRO A 62 -9.75 0.32 24.24
CA PRO A 62 -9.04 0.11 25.48
C PRO A 62 -7.98 1.20 25.71
N PRO A 63 -7.59 1.47 26.97
CA PRO A 63 -6.59 2.49 27.30
C PRO A 63 -5.21 2.20 26.71
N ASN A 64 -4.90 0.94 26.41
CA ASN A 64 -3.63 0.50 25.81
C ASN A 64 -3.90 -0.29 24.52
N PRO A 65 -4.26 0.37 23.40
CA PRO A 65 -4.71 -0.30 22.18
C PRO A 65 -3.63 -1.20 21.55
N LEU A 66 -2.38 -0.76 21.58
CA LEU A 66 -1.26 -1.53 21.01
C LEU A 66 -0.96 -2.80 21.83
N LYS A 67 -1.09 -2.74 23.16
CA LYS A 67 -0.89 -3.90 24.03
C LYS A 67 -1.95 -4.97 23.75
N VAL A 68 -3.21 -4.55 23.73
CA VAL A 68 -4.34 -5.46 23.45
C VAL A 68 -4.25 -6.05 22.04
N LEU A 69 -3.87 -5.24 21.05
CA LEU A 69 -3.64 -5.74 19.69
C LEU A 69 -2.50 -6.76 19.63
N GLY A 70 -1.39 -6.51 20.32
CA GLY A 70 -0.26 -7.42 20.38
C GLY A 70 -0.62 -8.75 21.05
N GLU A 71 -1.32 -8.71 22.18
CA GLU A 71 -1.83 -9.91 22.88
C GLU A 71 -2.77 -10.71 21.97
N PHE A 72 -3.66 -10.04 21.23
CA PHE A 72 -4.53 -10.67 20.25
C PHE A 72 -3.74 -11.39 19.15
N LEU A 73 -2.70 -10.76 18.59
CA LEU A 73 -1.90 -11.35 17.52
C LEU A 73 -1.12 -12.58 18.00
N ILE A 74 -0.56 -12.55 19.22
CA ILE A 74 0.13 -13.69 19.83
C ILE A 74 -0.84 -14.85 20.07
N GLN A 75 -2.03 -14.55 20.60
CA GLN A 75 -3.07 -15.56 20.82
C GLN A 75 -3.48 -16.20 19.48
N LYS A 76 -3.71 -15.37 18.45
CA LYS A 76 -4.09 -15.84 17.12
C LYS A 76 -2.98 -16.68 16.46
N SER A 77 -1.70 -16.32 16.62
CA SER A 77 -0.61 -17.14 16.08
C SER A 77 -0.58 -18.53 16.71
N ASN A 78 -0.80 -18.64 18.02
CA ASN A 78 -0.86 -19.92 18.71
C ASN A 78 -2.03 -20.79 18.24
N GLU A 79 -3.20 -20.18 18.00
CA GLU A 79 -4.39 -20.87 17.49
C GLU A 79 -4.16 -21.40 16.07
N LEU A 80 -3.52 -20.61 15.20
CA LEU A 80 -3.20 -21.01 13.83
C LEU A 80 -2.19 -22.16 13.80
N GLU A 81 -1.17 -22.12 14.66
CA GLU A 81 -0.16 -23.17 14.77
C GLU A 81 -0.78 -24.47 15.30
N GLN A 82 -1.69 -24.39 16.27
CA GLN A 82 -2.45 -25.54 16.78
C GLN A 82 -3.46 -26.08 15.76
N GLY A 83 -4.12 -25.21 14.99
CA GLY A 83 -5.04 -25.58 13.91
C GLY A 83 -4.33 -26.20 12.70
N GLN A 84 -3.07 -25.80 12.43
CA GLN A 84 -2.24 -26.43 11.41
C GLN A 84 -1.69 -27.79 11.86
N ASN A 85 -1.31 -27.95 13.13
CA ASN A 85 -0.80 -29.21 13.67
C ASN A 85 -1.87 -30.31 13.87
N SER A 86 -3.16 -29.96 13.79
CA SER A 86 -4.27 -30.91 13.95
C SER A 86 -4.87 -31.41 12.62
N ALA A 87 -4.34 -30.94 11.48
CA ALA A 87 -4.76 -31.35 10.14
C ALA A 87 -3.76 -32.26 9.42
N GLN A 88 -2.82 -32.88 10.16
CA GLN A 88 -1.80 -33.78 9.60
C GLN A 88 -1.81 -35.16 10.24
#